data_AF-A0A8S3GL49-F1
#
_entry.id   AF-A0A8S3GL49-F1
#
_cell.length_a   1.000
_cell.length_b   1.000
_cell.length_c   1.000
_cell.angle_alpha   90.00
_cell.angle_beta   90.00
_cell.angle_gamma   90.00
#
_symmetry.space_group_name_H-M   'P 1'
#
loop_
_entity.id
_entity.type
_entity.pdbx_description
1 polymer ?
#
loop_
_entity_poly.entity_id
_entity_poly.type
_entity_poly.pdbx_seq_one_letter_code
_entity_poly.pdbx_strand_id
1 'polypeptide(L)'
;GSPNYIFGIYDGRTARNDTPPEALPGSNKITALFRDWFVRNKLPWDYTGFDGRSDYFPFLAGGIVAGGLFSGADDVKTQQERDRYDEMLGQGSGGMAGIIHDPCYHAECDTIQNINVFGYEKMVQAAAYALEFLGRHDDLKSWLYASSDIH
;
A
#
# COMPACT_ATOMS: atom_id res chain seq x y z
N GLY A 1 -10.32 0.58 -7.69
CA GLY A 1 -8.99 1.16 -7.98
C GLY A 1 -9.23 2.59 -8.36
N SER A 2 -8.71 3.53 -7.59
CA SER A 2 -9.12 4.94 -7.65
C SER A 2 -8.79 5.61 -9.00
N PRO A 3 -9.66 6.52 -9.50
CA PRO A 3 -9.38 7.29 -10.71
C PRO A 3 -8.29 8.35 -10.51
N ASN A 4 -8.20 8.94 -9.31
CA ASN A 4 -7.19 9.92 -8.89
C ASN A 4 -6.15 9.26 -7.96
N TYR A 5 -5.64 8.11 -8.39
CA TYR A 5 -4.89 7.15 -7.57
C TYR A 5 -3.64 7.72 -6.89
N ILE A 6 -3.26 7.04 -5.81
CA ILE A 6 -1.88 6.93 -5.31
C ILE A 6 -1.41 5.48 -5.42
N PHE A 7 -0.11 5.28 -5.44
CA PHE A 7 0.55 3.99 -5.21
C PHE A 7 0.85 3.83 -3.71
N GLY A 8 -0.20 3.73 -2.91
CA GLY A 8 -0.12 3.65 -1.46
C GLY A 8 0.34 2.28 -0.97
N ILE A 9 1.17 2.27 0.06
CA ILE A 9 1.73 1.11 0.74
C ILE A 9 1.35 1.22 2.21
N TYR A 10 0.76 0.19 2.79
CA TYR A 10 0.51 0.18 4.23
C TYR A 10 1.82 0.23 5.01
N ASP A 11 1.96 1.23 5.88
CA ASP A 11 3.16 1.46 6.67
C ASP A 11 3.12 0.67 7.99
N GLY A 12 3.91 -0.39 8.08
CA GLY A 12 4.05 -1.22 9.29
C GLY A 12 4.40 -0.46 10.57
N ARG A 13 4.98 0.74 10.48
CA ARG A 13 5.32 1.59 11.64
C ARG A 13 4.11 2.31 12.21
N THR A 14 3.00 2.35 11.46
CA THR A 14 1.75 2.99 11.86
C THR A 14 0.75 2.01 12.47
N ALA A 15 1.12 0.73 12.59
CA ALA A 15 0.31 -0.25 13.30
C ALA A 15 0.02 0.24 14.73
N ARG A 16 -1.21 -0.02 15.19
CA ARG A 16 -1.70 0.47 16.48
C ARG A 16 -0.84 -0.07 17.64
N ASN A 17 -0.78 0.68 18.73
CA ASN A 17 -0.01 0.32 19.92
C ASN A 17 -0.47 -0.99 20.60
N ASP A 18 -1.69 -1.45 20.32
CA ASP A 18 -2.24 -2.73 20.80
C ASP A 18 -1.94 -3.92 19.86
N THR A 19 -1.21 -3.68 18.76
CA THR A 19 -0.72 -4.76 17.86
C THR A 19 0.35 -5.58 18.59
N PRO A 20 0.23 -6.92 18.64
CA PRO A 20 1.27 -7.78 19.21
C PRO A 20 2.65 -7.50 18.57
N PRO A 21 3.70 -7.24 19.38
CA PRO A 21 5.00 -6.81 18.88
C PRO A 21 5.64 -7.75 17.85
N GLU A 22 5.33 -9.05 17.91
CA GLU A 22 5.81 -10.06 16.97
C GLU A 22 5.40 -9.80 15.51
N ALA A 23 4.29 -9.10 15.27
CA ALA A 23 3.80 -8.78 13.93
C ALA A 23 4.50 -7.55 13.32
N LEU A 24 5.11 -6.68 14.13
CA LEU A 24 5.62 -5.39 13.66
C LEU A 24 6.85 -5.51 12.75
N PRO A 25 7.90 -6.29 13.09
CA PRO A 25 9.08 -6.42 12.24
C PRO A 25 8.74 -7.00 10.87
N GLY A 26 7.90 -8.04 10.82
CA GLY A 26 7.45 -8.63 9.55
C GLY A 26 6.63 -7.67 8.72
N SER A 27 5.73 -6.90 9.34
CA SER A 27 4.89 -5.92 8.62
C SER A 27 5.75 -4.81 8.01
N ASN A 28 6.80 -4.38 8.72
CA ASN A 28 7.81 -3.46 8.18
C ASN A 28 8.61 -4.06 7.03
N LYS A 29 8.93 -5.36 7.07
CA LYS A 29 9.59 -6.06 5.95
C LYS A 29 8.70 -6.11 4.71
N ILE A 30 7.41 -6.39 4.86
CA ILE A 30 6.46 -6.35 3.73
C ILE A 30 6.29 -4.92 3.19
N THR A 31 6.23 -3.92 4.06
CA THR A 31 6.21 -2.49 3.68
C THR A 31 7.43 -2.17 2.78
N ALA A 32 8.62 -2.57 3.21
CA ALA A 32 9.85 -2.37 2.45
C ALA A 32 9.85 -3.13 1.12
N LEU A 33 9.33 -4.37 1.09
CA LEU A 33 9.23 -5.18 -0.12
C LEU A 33 8.43 -4.47 -1.22
N PHE A 34 7.27 -3.89 -0.88
CA PHE A 34 6.47 -3.10 -1.82
C PHE A 34 7.19 -1.82 -2.24
N ARG A 35 7.73 -1.06 -1.29
CA ARG A 35 8.46 0.19 -1.59
C ARG A 35 9.60 -0.06 -2.56
N ASP A 36 10.39 -1.11 -2.31
CA ASP A 36 11.52 -1.47 -3.15
C ASP A 36 11.07 -1.90 -4.54
N TRP A 37 9.86 -2.46 -4.71
CA TRP A 37 9.28 -2.72 -6.03
C TRP A 37 8.97 -1.42 -6.78
N PHE A 38 8.27 -0.45 -6.16
CA PHE A 38 7.98 0.83 -6.83
C PHE A 38 9.27 1.60 -7.17
N VAL A 39 10.24 1.64 -6.25
CA VAL A 39 11.55 2.27 -6.48
C VAL A 39 12.29 1.63 -7.66
N ARG A 40 12.37 0.30 -7.72
CA ARG A 40 13.03 -0.42 -8.84
C ARG A 40 12.35 -0.17 -10.18
N ASN A 41 11.03 -0.01 -10.17
CA ASN A 41 10.24 0.29 -11.36
C ASN A 41 10.16 1.80 -11.68
N LYS A 42 10.86 2.66 -10.93
CA LYS A 42 10.86 4.12 -11.09
C LYS A 42 9.46 4.73 -11.02
N LEU A 43 8.60 4.18 -10.18
CA LEU A 43 7.25 4.66 -9.93
C LEU A 43 7.21 5.47 -8.64
N PRO A 44 6.32 6.49 -8.53
CA PRO A 44 6.03 7.12 -7.26
C PRO A 44 5.40 6.11 -6.30
N TRP A 45 5.38 6.43 -5.01
CA TRP A 45 4.76 5.60 -3.97
C TRP A 45 4.46 6.43 -2.73
N ASP A 46 3.44 6.06 -1.98
CA ASP A 46 3.03 6.74 -0.75
C ASP A 46 2.87 5.77 0.39
N TYR A 47 2.95 6.29 1.62
CA TYR A 47 2.51 5.52 2.78
C TYR A 47 1.04 5.79 3.06
N THR A 48 0.33 4.73 3.40
CA THR A 48 -0.99 4.81 4.03
C THR A 48 -0.93 4.09 5.38
N GLY A 49 -1.77 4.53 6.33
CA GLY A 49 -1.72 4.04 7.70
C GLY A 49 -2.44 2.72 7.90
N PHE A 50 -2.01 1.94 8.88
CA PHE A 50 -2.78 0.85 9.46
C PHE A 50 -3.82 1.40 10.46
N ASP A 51 -4.80 2.15 9.94
CA ASP A 51 -5.85 2.84 10.69
C ASP A 51 -7.00 1.95 11.23
N GLY A 52 -7.01 0.67 10.87
CA GLY A 52 -8.04 -0.31 11.23
C GLY A 52 -9.23 -0.39 10.26
N ARG A 53 -9.23 0.36 9.16
CA ARG A 53 -10.36 0.43 8.19
C ARG A 53 -10.27 -0.60 7.05
N SER A 54 -9.65 -1.75 7.27
CA SER A 54 -9.56 -2.83 6.26
C SER A 54 -9.30 -4.20 6.90
N ASP A 55 -9.35 -5.25 6.09
CA ASP A 55 -9.32 -6.66 6.52
C ASP A 55 -7.98 -7.08 7.13
N TYR A 56 -6.90 -6.30 7.01
CA TYR A 56 -5.65 -6.59 7.71
C TYR A 56 -5.79 -6.50 9.24
N PHE A 57 -6.79 -5.76 9.75
CA PHE A 57 -6.87 -5.41 11.17
C PHE A 57 -6.98 -6.63 12.09
N PRO A 58 -7.90 -7.59 11.86
CA PRO A 58 -7.98 -8.80 12.68
C PRO A 58 -6.72 -9.67 12.65
N PHE A 59 -5.98 -9.67 11.53
CA PHE A 59 -4.71 -10.40 11.42
C PHE A 59 -3.64 -9.74 12.29
N LEU A 60 -3.45 -8.43 12.15
CA LEU A 60 -2.51 -7.69 13.01
C LEU A 60 -2.88 -7.85 14.49
N ALA A 61 -4.15 -7.72 14.85
CA ALA A 61 -4.61 -7.91 16.23
C ALA A 61 -4.35 -9.33 16.77
N GLY A 62 -4.30 -10.34 15.89
CA GLY A 62 -3.94 -11.72 16.22
C GLY A 62 -2.44 -12.02 16.18
N GLY A 63 -1.57 -11.01 16.02
CA GLY A 63 -0.13 -11.19 15.91
C GLY A 63 0.34 -11.75 14.57
N ILE A 64 -0.54 -11.74 13.56
CA ILE A 64 -0.22 -12.19 12.21
C ILE A 64 0.28 -10.98 11.42
N VAL A 65 1.50 -11.10 10.87
CA VAL A 65 2.10 -10.08 10.00
C VAL A 65 1.17 -9.74 8.83
N ALA A 66 0.98 -8.44 8.58
CA ALA A 66 0.20 -7.96 7.45
C ALA A 66 0.95 -6.86 6.69
N GLY A 67 0.53 -6.65 5.46
CA GLY A 67 1.01 -5.61 4.56
C GLY A 67 0.09 -5.54 3.36
N GLY A 68 0.23 -4.49 2.56
CA GLY A 68 -0.61 -4.36 1.38
C GLY A 68 -0.46 -3.02 0.69
N LEU A 69 -1.37 -2.83 -0.25
CA LEU A 69 -1.39 -1.69 -1.15
C LEU A 69 -2.75 -1.02 -1.08
N PHE A 70 -2.78 0.29 -1.36
CA PHE A 70 -3.98 1.10 -1.35
C PHE A 70 -3.93 2.15 -2.45
N SER A 71 -4.98 2.26 -3.25
CA SER A 71 -5.01 3.23 -4.35
C SER A 71 -5.52 4.61 -3.98
N GLY A 72 -5.95 4.82 -2.72
CA GLY A 72 -6.71 6.00 -2.30
C GLY A 72 -8.23 5.76 -2.31
N ALA A 73 -8.94 6.47 -1.42
CA ALA A 73 -10.40 6.47 -1.29
C ALA A 73 -10.92 7.88 -0.98
N ASP A 74 -11.33 8.15 0.27
CA ASP A 74 -11.96 9.39 0.72
C ASP A 74 -10.99 10.54 1.02
N ASP A 75 -9.68 10.28 1.09
CA ASP A 75 -8.67 11.31 1.31
C ASP A 75 -8.47 12.22 0.09
N VAL A 76 -8.13 13.48 0.34
CA VAL A 76 -7.87 14.50 -0.68
C VAL A 76 -6.43 14.41 -1.18
N LYS A 77 -6.25 14.25 -2.49
CA LYS A 77 -4.93 14.32 -3.11
C LYS A 77 -4.32 15.69 -2.89
N THR A 78 -3.13 15.72 -2.31
CA THR A 78 -2.35 16.93 -2.06
C THR A 78 -1.69 17.45 -3.33
N GLN A 79 -1.29 18.72 -3.32
CA GLN A 79 -0.49 19.30 -4.41
C GLN A 79 0.85 18.58 -4.56
N GLN A 80 1.49 18.21 -3.45
CA GLN A 80 2.78 17.52 -3.44
C GLN A 80 2.69 16.12 -4.07
N GLU A 81 1.63 15.37 -3.78
CA GLU A 81 1.37 14.08 -4.44
C GLU A 81 1.16 14.27 -5.93
N ARG A 82 0.26 15.19 -6.32
CA ARG A 82 0.01 15.46 -7.75
C ARG A 82 1.31 15.80 -8.48
N ASP A 83 2.11 16.70 -7.94
CA ASP A 83 3.33 17.18 -8.61
C ASP A 83 4.38 16.09 -8.75
N ARG A 84 4.60 15.30 -7.68
CA ARG A 84 5.54 14.17 -7.73
C ARG A 84 5.11 13.10 -8.73
N TYR A 85 3.82 12.81 -8.84
CA TYR A 85 3.36 11.82 -9.81
C TYR A 85 3.46 12.36 -11.23
N ASP A 86 3.16 13.63 -11.48
CA ASP A 86 3.39 14.28 -12.78
C ASP A 86 4.87 14.27 -13.17
N GLU A 87 5.77 14.50 -12.22
CA GLU A 87 7.22 14.47 -12.45
C GLU A 87 7.70 13.06 -12.83
N MET A 88 7.26 12.03 -12.08
CA MET A 88 7.75 10.66 -12.26
C MET A 88 7.08 9.91 -13.41
N LEU A 89 5.81 10.20 -13.69
CA LEU A 89 5.00 9.46 -14.68
C LEU A 89 4.80 10.25 -15.99
N GLY A 90 5.12 11.55 -15.99
CA GLY A 90 4.90 12.45 -17.12
C GLY A 90 3.71 13.39 -16.87
N GLN A 91 3.82 14.60 -17.41
CA GLN A 91 2.85 15.68 -17.25
C GLN A 91 1.41 15.22 -17.55
N GLY A 92 0.50 15.49 -16.61
CA GLY A 92 -0.91 15.08 -16.69
C GLY A 92 -1.23 13.71 -16.09
N SER A 93 -0.24 12.95 -15.61
CA SER A 93 -0.44 11.62 -15.03
C SER A 93 -0.66 11.62 -13.51
N GLY A 94 -0.37 12.74 -12.84
CA GLY A 94 -0.49 12.92 -11.39
C GLY A 94 -1.90 13.16 -10.89
N GLY A 95 -2.87 13.33 -11.80
CA GLY A 95 -4.27 13.55 -11.47
C GLY A 95 -4.54 14.98 -10.98
N MET A 96 -5.51 15.12 -10.08
CA MET A 96 -6.00 16.43 -9.62
C MET A 96 -5.76 16.62 -8.14
N ALA A 97 -4.99 17.65 -7.77
CA ALA A 97 -4.86 18.09 -6.39
C ALA A 97 -6.17 18.74 -5.89
N GLY A 98 -6.44 18.64 -4.60
CA GLY A 98 -7.65 19.19 -3.97
C GLY A 98 -8.93 18.37 -4.23
N ILE A 99 -8.82 17.25 -4.97
CA ILE A 99 -9.92 16.33 -5.23
C ILE A 99 -9.64 15.02 -4.48
N ILE A 100 -10.70 14.41 -3.91
CA ILE A 100 -10.56 13.10 -3.27
C ILE A 100 -10.06 12.05 -4.25
N HIS A 101 -9.31 11.06 -3.75
CA HIS A 101 -8.74 10.02 -4.60
C HIS A 101 -9.83 9.27 -5.37
N ASP A 102 -10.92 8.90 -4.69
CA ASP A 102 -12.06 8.24 -5.32
C ASP A 102 -13.36 9.00 -5.06
N PRO A 103 -13.77 9.88 -5.99
CA PRO A 103 -15.04 10.60 -5.93
C PRO A 103 -16.28 9.71 -5.86
N CYS A 104 -16.16 8.44 -6.23
CA CYS A 104 -17.23 7.45 -6.22
C CYS A 104 -17.11 6.45 -5.08
N TYR A 105 -16.21 6.64 -4.11
CA TYR A 105 -16.10 5.75 -2.95
C TYR A 105 -17.45 5.58 -2.24
N HIS A 106 -17.94 4.34 -2.13
CA HIS A 106 -19.26 3.99 -1.59
C HIS A 106 -20.47 4.64 -2.32
N ALA A 107 -20.30 5.06 -3.58
CA ALA A 107 -21.36 5.62 -4.40
C ALA A 107 -21.76 4.67 -5.53
N GLU A 108 -22.95 4.91 -6.11
CA GLU A 108 -23.47 4.14 -7.25
C GLU A 108 -22.60 4.22 -8.51
N CYS A 109 -21.73 5.23 -8.61
CA CYS A 109 -20.80 5.38 -9.73
C CYS A 109 -19.50 4.56 -9.59
N ASP A 110 -19.30 3.83 -8.47
CA ASP A 110 -18.16 2.90 -8.31
C ASP A 110 -18.35 1.66 -9.21
N THR A 111 -17.98 1.85 -10.46
CA THR A 111 -18.17 0.90 -11.56
C THR A 111 -16.83 0.70 -12.28
N ILE A 112 -16.78 -0.19 -13.28
CA ILE A 112 -15.56 -0.40 -14.07
C ILE A 112 -15.08 0.89 -14.78
N GLN A 113 -15.99 1.84 -15.00
CA GLN A 113 -15.71 3.15 -15.58
C GLN A 113 -14.97 4.09 -14.61
N ASN A 114 -14.97 3.80 -13.31
CA ASN A 114 -14.30 4.59 -12.26
C ASN A 114 -12.83 4.18 -12.03
N ILE A 115 -12.28 3.29 -12.86
CA ILE A 115 -10.93 2.74 -12.65
C ILE A 115 -9.90 3.44 -13.54
N ASN A 116 -8.83 3.96 -12.94
CA ASN A 116 -7.62 4.27 -13.68
C ASN A 116 -6.86 2.97 -14.04
N VAL A 117 -6.89 2.57 -15.30
CA VAL A 117 -6.32 1.30 -15.77
C VAL A 117 -4.81 1.21 -15.53
N PHE A 118 -4.06 2.30 -15.77
CA PHE A 118 -2.63 2.33 -15.51
C PHE A 118 -2.32 2.13 -14.03
N GLY A 119 -3.01 2.89 -13.16
CA GLY A 119 -2.86 2.77 -11.71
C GLY A 119 -3.18 1.35 -11.23
N TYR A 120 -4.30 0.79 -11.70
CA TYR A 120 -4.72 -0.58 -11.40
C TYR A 120 -3.66 -1.62 -11.81
N GLU A 121 -3.12 -1.54 -13.04
CA GLU A 121 -2.13 -2.49 -13.54
C GLU A 121 -0.87 -2.50 -12.67
N LYS A 122 -0.37 -1.34 -12.25
CA LYS A 122 0.83 -1.26 -11.40
C LYS A 122 0.59 -1.80 -10.00
N MET A 123 -0.59 -1.58 -9.44
CA MET A 123 -0.96 -2.16 -8.14
C MET A 123 -1.05 -3.68 -8.20
N VAL A 124 -1.60 -4.24 -9.29
CA VAL A 124 -1.65 -5.69 -9.52
C VAL A 124 -0.24 -6.26 -9.68
N GLN A 125 0.64 -5.61 -10.45
CA GLN A 125 2.02 -6.05 -10.64
C GLN A 125 2.81 -6.03 -9.32
N ALA A 126 2.64 -5.00 -8.50
CA ALA A 126 3.25 -4.92 -7.18
C ALA A 126 2.75 -6.04 -6.25
N ALA A 127 1.44 -6.29 -6.22
CA ALA A 127 0.84 -7.37 -5.45
C ALA A 127 1.36 -8.75 -5.89
N ALA A 128 1.38 -9.02 -7.21
CA ALA A 128 1.90 -10.26 -7.77
C ALA A 128 3.37 -10.49 -7.42
N TYR A 129 4.19 -9.43 -7.51
CA TYR A 129 5.60 -9.49 -7.11
C TYR A 129 5.77 -9.88 -5.63
N ALA A 130 5.01 -9.25 -4.73
CA ALA A 130 5.10 -9.56 -3.31
C ALA A 130 4.64 -10.99 -3.01
N LEU A 131 3.54 -11.44 -3.63
CA LEU A 131 3.04 -12.82 -3.49
C LEU A 131 4.05 -13.85 -3.99
N GLU A 132 4.68 -13.62 -5.15
CA GLU A 132 5.73 -14.51 -5.66
C GLU A 132 6.94 -14.53 -4.72
N PHE A 133 7.42 -13.36 -4.30
CA PHE A 133 8.58 -13.25 -3.41
C PHE A 133 8.36 -14.01 -2.10
N LEU A 134 7.21 -13.81 -1.44
CA LEU A 134 6.88 -14.46 -0.18
C LEU A 134 6.60 -15.96 -0.37
N GLY A 135 5.89 -16.34 -1.44
CA GLY A 135 5.55 -17.73 -1.73
C GLY A 135 6.73 -18.61 -2.13
N ARG A 136 7.84 -18.01 -2.55
CA ARG A 136 9.10 -18.70 -2.89
C ARG A 136 10.14 -18.66 -1.76
N HIS A 137 9.79 -18.12 -0.61
CA HIS A 137 10.73 -18.01 0.51
C HIS A 137 10.85 -19.35 1.25
N ASP A 138 12.05 -19.93 1.29
CA ASP A 138 12.29 -21.27 1.88
C ASP A 138 11.91 -21.34 3.37
N ASP A 139 12.17 -20.27 4.13
CA ASP A 139 11.75 -20.13 5.52
C ASP A 139 11.05 -18.78 5.74
N LEU A 140 9.83 -18.68 5.20
CA LEU A 140 8.98 -17.50 5.33
C LEU A 140 8.72 -17.14 6.79
N LYS A 141 8.56 -18.15 7.67
CA LYS A 141 8.24 -17.91 9.08
C LYS A 141 9.40 -17.20 9.78
N SER A 142 10.63 -17.68 9.64
CA SER A 142 11.80 -17.00 10.21
C SER A 142 12.04 -15.65 9.57
N TRP A 143 11.72 -15.48 8.28
CA TRP A 143 11.81 -14.16 7.66
C TRP A 143 10.79 -13.17 8.24
N LEU A 144 9.54 -13.59 8.45
CA LEU A 144 8.49 -12.72 8.99
C LEU A 144 8.68 -12.44 10.50
N TYR A 145 9.04 -13.46 11.26
CA TYR A 145 9.02 -13.46 12.74
C TYR A 145 10.39 -13.73 13.35
N ALA A 146 11.49 -13.37 12.67
CA ALA A 146 12.86 -13.58 13.15
C ALA A 146 12.95 -13.25 14.65
N SER A 147 13.48 -14.20 15.42
CA SER A 147 13.48 -14.16 16.88
C SER A 147 13.93 -12.80 17.37
N SER A 148 13.07 -12.15 18.15
CA SER A 148 13.50 -11.10 19.06
C SER A 148 14.37 -11.76 20.13
N ASP A 149 15.63 -12.02 19.80
CA ASP A 149 16.67 -12.06 20.82
C ASP A 149 16.81 -10.63 21.32
N ILE A 150 15.94 -10.29 22.27
CA ILE A 150 16.01 -9.07 23.05
C ILE A 150 17.28 -9.22 23.90
N HIS A 151 18.34 -8.52 23.50
CA HIS A 151 19.42 -8.14 24.40
C HIS A 151 18.96 -7.01 25.33
#